data_AF-A0A0R1FBJ7-F1
#
_entry.id   AF-A0A0R1FBJ7-F1
#
_cell.length_a   1.000
_cell.length_b   1.000
_cell.length_c   1.000
_cell.angle_alpha   90.00
_cell.angle_beta   90.00
_cell.angle_gamma   90.00
#
_symmetry.space_group_name_H-M   'P 1'
#
loop_
_entity.id
_entity.type
_entity.pdbx_description
1 polymer ?
#
loop_
_entity_poly.entity_id
_entity_poly.type
_entity_poly.pdbx_seq_one_letter_code
_entity_poly.pdbx_strand_id
1 'polypeptide(L)' 'MQKTDLQKHLQAIQDRTFNPIILKHNSFRACLHRSAQNLGLIKNGELTAKGRQHLTLQF' A
#
# COMPACT_ATOMS: atom_id res chain seq x y z
N MET A 1 5.98 -4.52 -26.49
CA MET A 1 6.27 -5.32 -25.26
C MET A 1 5.22 -5.02 -24.20
N GLN A 2 4.63 -6.03 -23.57
CA GLN A 2 3.74 -5.82 -22.42
C GLN A 2 4.57 -5.40 -21.19
N LYS A 3 4.13 -4.35 -20.48
CA LYS A 3 4.76 -3.90 -19.23
C LYS A 3 4.52 -4.91 -18.12
N THR A 4 5.52 -5.14 -17.29
CA THR A 4 5.38 -5.93 -16.05
C THR A 4 4.51 -5.18 -15.04
N ASP A 5 3.95 -5.89 -14.06
CA ASP A 5 3.14 -5.26 -13.01
C ASP A 5 3.94 -4.28 -12.16
N LEU A 6 5.24 -4.52 -11.96
CA LEU A 6 6.13 -3.58 -11.28
C LEU A 6 6.30 -2.28 -12.09
N GLN A 7 6.44 -2.37 -13.42
CA GLN A 7 6.57 -1.19 -14.28
C GLN A 7 5.28 -0.37 -14.34
N LYS A 8 4.13 -1.01 -14.42
CA LYS A 8 2.82 -0.34 -14.31
C LYS A 8 2.68 0.37 -12.96
N HIS A 9 3.22 -0.24 -11.90
CA HIS A 9 3.17 0.33 -10.56
C HIS A 9 4.03 1.59 -10.40
N LEU A 10 5.29 1.54 -10.83
CA LEU A 10 6.19 2.70 -10.79
C LEU A 10 5.65 3.87 -11.61
N GLN A 11 5.01 3.58 -12.74
CA GLN A 11 4.39 4.59 -13.57
C GLN A 11 3.19 5.27 -12.88
N ALA A 12 2.31 4.52 -12.21
CA ALA A 12 1.19 5.11 -11.45
C ALA A 12 1.67 6.04 -10.32
N ILE A 13 2.80 5.72 -9.68
CA ILE A 13 3.44 6.62 -8.70
C ILE A 13 3.93 7.90 -9.38
N GLN A 14 4.64 7.78 -10.52
CA GLN A 14 5.15 8.93 -11.27
C GLN A 14 4.04 9.86 -11.77
N ASP A 15 2.95 9.28 -12.29
CA ASP A 15 1.85 10.03 -12.88
C ASP A 15 0.95 10.70 -11.81
N ARG A 16 1.25 10.51 -10.51
CA ARG A 16 0.45 10.99 -9.36
C ARG A 16 -1.04 10.63 -9.41
N THR A 17 -1.41 9.70 -10.29
CA THR A 17 -2.77 9.24 -10.46
C THR A 17 -2.90 7.95 -9.66
N PHE A 18 -3.54 8.05 -8.51
CA PHE A 18 -3.94 6.86 -7.77
C PHE A 18 -5.01 6.13 -8.57
N ASN A 19 -4.62 5.14 -9.38
CA ASN A 19 -5.55 4.27 -10.05
C ASN A 19 -5.94 3.13 -9.09
N PRO A 20 -7.21 3.04 -8.62
CA PRO A 20 -7.63 2.00 -7.67
C PRO A 20 -7.40 0.56 -8.18
N ILE A 21 -7.28 0.35 -9.50
CA ILE A 21 -6.90 -0.94 -10.09
C ILE A 21 -5.59 -1.44 -9.49
N ILE A 22 -4.70 -0.54 -9.06
CA ILE A 22 -3.41 -0.89 -8.49
C ILE A 22 -3.51 -1.69 -7.19
N LEU A 23 -4.60 -1.50 -6.43
CA LEU A 23 -4.91 -2.25 -5.23
C LEU A 23 -5.21 -3.74 -5.51
N LYS A 24 -5.45 -4.11 -6.77
CA LYS A 24 -5.63 -5.50 -7.18
C LYS A 24 -4.30 -6.23 -7.41
N HIS A 25 -3.18 -5.51 -7.58
CA HIS A 25 -1.86 -6.16 -7.74
C HIS A 25 -1.32 -6.63 -6.39
N ASN A 26 -1.07 -7.94 -6.27
CA ASN A 26 -0.55 -8.55 -5.05
C ASN A 26 0.78 -7.93 -4.60
N SER A 27 1.68 -7.58 -5.53
CA SER A 27 2.95 -6.92 -5.21
C SER A 27 2.75 -5.56 -4.55
N PHE A 28 1.75 -4.79 -4.99
CA PHE A 28 1.45 -3.50 -4.39
C PHE A 28 0.86 -3.65 -2.98
N ARG A 29 -0.11 -4.56 -2.81
CA ARG A 29 -0.66 -4.90 -1.49
C ARG A 29 0.42 -5.37 -0.52
N ALA A 30 1.33 -6.23 -0.98
CA ALA A 30 2.45 -6.70 -0.19
C ALA A 30 3.41 -5.56 0.20
N CYS A 31 3.67 -4.63 -0.71
CA CYS A 31 4.49 -3.44 -0.42
C CYS A 31 3.83 -2.55 0.63
N LEU A 32 2.53 -2.25 0.49
CA LEU A 32 1.76 -1.49 1.49
C LEU A 32 1.75 -2.20 2.86
N HIS A 33 1.51 -3.51 2.87
CA HIS A 33 1.51 -4.30 4.10
C HIS A 33 2.88 -4.28 4.80
N ARG A 34 3.97 -4.43 4.04
CA ARG A 34 5.33 -4.38 4.58
C ARG A 34 5.68 -2.99 5.12
N SER A 35 5.27 -1.93 4.43
CA SER A 35 5.43 -0.56 4.92
C SER A 35 4.64 -0.34 6.22
N ALA A 36 3.41 -0.83 6.31
CA ALA A 36 2.59 -0.74 7.52
C ALA A 36 3.21 -1.51 8.70
N GLN A 37 3.83 -2.67 8.45
CA GLN A 37 4.60 -3.42 9.46
C GLN A 37 5.84 -2.64 9.92
N ASN A 38 6.63 -2.10 8.98
CA ASN A 38 7.84 -1.32 9.30
C ASN A 38 7.53 -0.06 10.11
N LEU A 39 6.37 0.57 9.87
CA LEU A 39 5.91 1.74 10.62
C LEU A 39 5.30 1.39 12.00
N GLY A 40 5.20 0.10 12.31
CA GLY A 40 4.61 -0.41 13.55
C GLY A 40 3.08 -0.28 13.62
N LEU A 41 2.41 -0.14 12.47
CA LEU A 41 0.94 -0.03 12.40
C LEU A 41 0.27 -1.40 12.42
N ILE A 42 0.95 -2.42 11.88
CA ILE A 42 0.50 -3.81 11.86
C ILE A 42 1.56 -4.71 12.50
N LYS A 43 1.13 -5.62 13.38
CA LYS A 43 1.97 -6.67 13.97
C LYS A 43 1.18 -7.96 14.04
N ASN A 44 1.78 -9.08 13.63
CA ASN A 44 1.12 -10.40 13.60
C ASN A 44 -0.23 -10.44 12.86
N GLY A 45 -0.38 -9.64 11.80
CA GLY A 45 -1.63 -9.56 11.03
C GLY A 45 -2.72 -8.68 11.66
N GLU A 46 -2.45 -8.07 12.83
CA GLU A 46 -3.40 -7.23 13.54
C GLU A 46 -2.95 -5.77 13.60
N LEU A 47 -3.92 -4.85 13.71
CA LEU A 47 -3.67 -3.43 13.93
C LEU A 47 -3.19 -3.15 15.36
N THR A 48 -2.06 -2.47 15.47
CA THR A 48 -1.56 -1.94 16.75
C THR A 48 -2.39 -0.74 17.20
N ALA A 49 -2.23 -0.28 18.45
CA ALA A 49 -2.88 0.94 18.93
C ALA A 49 -2.56 2.16 18.05
N LYS A 50 -1.29 2.29 17.63
CA LYS A 50 -0.83 3.32 16.68
C LYS A 50 -1.52 3.16 15.31
N GLY A 51 -1.64 1.93 14.81
CA GLY A 51 -2.36 1.62 13.57
C GLY A 51 -3.83 2.04 13.62
N ARG A 52 -4.52 1.78 14.72
CA ARG A 52 -5.92 2.18 14.92
C ARG A 52 -6.08 3.70 14.94
N GLN A 53 -5.20 4.41 15.64
CA GLN A 53 -5.20 5.88 15.69
C GLN A 53 -5.11 6.51 14.30
N HIS A 54 -4.27 5.95 13.41
CA HIS A 54 -4.14 6.43 12.03
C HIS A 54 -5.35 6.12 11.15
N LEU A 55 -6.13 5.08 11.45
CA LEU A 55 -7.39 4.79 10.75
C LEU A 55 -8.53 5.68 11.22
N THR A 56 -8.54 6.07 12.49
CA THR A 56 -9.56 6.98 13.05
C THR A 56 -9.35 8.44 12.65
N LEU A 57 -8.17 8.82 12.16
CA LEU A 57 -7.93 10.14 11.59
C LEU A 57 -8.49 10.19 10.16
N GLN A 58 -9.80 10.41 10.05
CA GLN A 58 -10.42 10.88 8.81
C GLN A 58 -10.19 12.39 8.72
N PHE A 59 -9.49 12.82 7.66
CA PHE A 59 -9.42 14.23 7.25
C PHE A 59 -10.67 14.60 6.46
#